data_AF-A0A960PBS4-F1
#
_entry.id   AF-A0A960PBS4-F1
#
_cell.length_a   1.000
_cell.length_b   1.000
_cell.length_c   1.000
_cell.angle_alpha   90.00
_cell.angle_beta   90.00
_cell.angle_gamma   90.00
#
_symmetry.space_group_name_H-M   'P 1'
#
loop_
_entity.id
_entity.type
_entity.pdbx_description
1 polymer ?
#
loop_
_entity_poly.entity_id
_entity_poly.type
_entity_poly.pdbx_seq_one_letter_code
_entity_poly.pdbx_strand_id
1 'polypeptide(L)'
;RTSLALALDAPDSQHLEGVNGVGEIAYIGPGRLANDDGVAAVPGLRFIEVGGESDDAAIRRFSASRAQGDATRWEIRAELWNESASPRSIPTAFYFEGRKLGERSVTAPANGPAELEFRIRTEQAGELEARIELSDDQASNNRVSLALPASVRQPMRVYTDRRQGFEALLDSTPNLEPRFTGPETPGSLRLVDRGAGPSGDFASGAYFVSASGQSPIPVARTVRKARITEWNTTSPLGEGLRESDVDLTQAAVFETRPDDIVIAEIAEGPVAVARSERGKRIVAVGFDPLDPALANRLTTPLLFANIVRWFAPEVFRIAEFRAESPGSAEIDLTPATRSQVEVEPIEGRSPAWVWSDGRVRLFSRAPSVSWVRTPFDQVRLAMTLPQTATARWQAPADVLRGVPPAASRLSPSGARLWPWLSLLALVILAVDWALYGRGVSAASMTSPPDAPLTGGSLGLDREPAEQFQPEEVRQ
;
A
#
# COMPACT_ATOMS: atom_id res chain seq x y z
N ARG A 1 -7.44 -18.34 8.65
CA ARG A 1 -6.22 -19.14 8.95
C ARG A 1 -5.18 -18.14 9.45
N THR A 2 -4.98 -18.08 10.76
CA THR A 2 -4.08 -17.12 11.43
C THR A 2 -2.64 -17.64 11.31
N SER A 3 -1.66 -16.76 11.07
CA SER A 3 -0.25 -17.17 11.02
C SER A 3 0.22 -17.70 12.39
N LEU A 4 1.06 -18.73 12.39
CA LEU A 4 1.59 -19.35 13.62
C LEU A 4 2.29 -18.32 14.53
N ALA A 5 3.05 -17.38 13.94
CA ALA A 5 3.68 -16.29 14.67
C ALA A 5 2.64 -15.40 15.38
N LEU A 6 1.53 -15.03 14.73
CA LEU A 6 0.49 -14.19 15.32
C LEU A 6 -0.33 -14.92 16.40
N ALA A 7 -0.45 -16.25 16.30
CA ALA A 7 -1.10 -17.07 17.31
C ALA A 7 -0.24 -17.23 18.58
N LEU A 8 1.09 -17.22 18.45
CA LEU A 8 2.03 -17.35 19.56
C LEU A 8 2.41 -16.00 20.18
N ASP A 9 2.26 -14.90 19.43
CA ASP A 9 2.55 -13.51 19.85
C ASP A 9 1.31 -12.78 20.43
N ALA A 10 0.19 -13.50 20.63
CA ALA A 10 -1.01 -12.95 21.26
C ALA A 10 -0.73 -12.62 22.75
N PRO A 11 -1.26 -11.50 23.30
CA PRO A 11 -0.97 -11.05 24.67
C PRO A 11 -1.29 -12.07 25.78
N ASP A 12 -2.12 -13.07 25.50
CA ASP A 12 -2.41 -14.17 26.42
C ASP A 12 -1.23 -15.16 26.59
N SER A 13 -0.28 -15.21 25.65
CA SER A 13 0.92 -16.07 25.78
C SER A 13 1.91 -15.53 26.81
N GLN A 14 1.96 -14.21 27.03
CA GLN A 14 2.81 -13.58 28.06
C GLN A 14 2.26 -13.77 29.48
N HIS A 15 0.96 -14.06 29.64
CA HIS A 15 0.38 -14.35 30.95
C HIS A 15 0.68 -15.75 31.48
N LEU A 16 1.33 -16.61 30.68
CA LEU A 16 1.62 -18.01 31.04
C LEU A 16 3.03 -18.22 31.62
N GLU A 17 3.91 -17.21 31.60
CA GLU A 17 5.26 -17.29 32.21
C GLU A 17 5.24 -17.47 33.75
N GLY A 18 4.07 -17.35 34.39
CA GLY A 18 3.89 -17.52 35.83
C GLY A 18 3.41 -18.90 36.28
N VAL A 19 3.07 -19.82 35.37
CA VAL A 19 2.51 -21.13 35.75
C VAL A 19 3.62 -22.18 35.74
N ASN A 20 4.32 -22.32 36.87
CA ASN A 20 5.19 -23.47 37.18
C ASN A 20 4.36 -24.76 37.39
N GLY A 21 3.53 -25.12 36.42
CA GLY A 21 2.72 -26.31 36.38
C GLY A 21 2.77 -26.91 34.97
N VAL A 22 2.77 -28.23 34.89
CA VAL A 22 2.91 -29.07 33.68
C VAL A 22 1.74 -28.83 32.71
N GLY A 23 1.74 -27.68 32.02
CA GLY A 23 0.81 -27.34 30.96
C GLY A 23 1.43 -27.66 29.60
N GLU A 24 0.68 -28.32 28.74
CA GLU A 24 1.05 -28.54 27.34
C GLU A 24 0.30 -27.52 26.47
N ILE A 25 1.02 -26.79 25.61
CA ILE A 25 0.43 -25.86 24.65
C ILE A 25 0.30 -26.60 23.33
N ALA A 26 -0.90 -26.84 22.82
CA ALA A 26 -1.09 -27.48 21.52
C ALA A 26 -1.42 -26.44 20.43
N TYR A 27 -0.53 -26.28 19.45
CA TYR A 27 -0.83 -25.61 18.19
C TYR A 27 -1.41 -26.63 17.20
N ILE A 28 -2.62 -26.36 16.72
CA ILE A 28 -3.33 -27.18 15.74
C ILE A 28 -3.50 -26.35 14.47
N GLY A 29 -2.80 -26.69 13.39
CA GLY A 29 -2.82 -25.89 12.17
C GLY A 29 -1.84 -26.34 11.10
N PRO A 30 -1.77 -25.63 9.96
CA PRO A 30 -1.01 -26.08 8.79
C PRO A 30 0.52 -25.87 8.91
N GLY A 31 1.01 -25.35 10.04
CA GLY A 31 2.44 -25.08 10.21
C GLY A 31 2.99 -24.08 9.19
N ARG A 32 2.20 -23.11 8.73
CA ARG A 32 2.60 -22.15 7.69
C ARG A 32 2.86 -20.76 8.28
N LEU A 33 3.90 -20.11 7.78
CA LEU A 33 4.37 -18.79 8.20
C LEU A 33 4.31 -17.81 7.03
N ALA A 34 4.05 -16.54 7.35
CA ALA A 34 4.07 -15.46 6.37
C ALA A 34 5.49 -15.16 5.86
N ASN A 35 6.51 -15.41 6.71
CA ASN A 35 7.94 -15.26 6.46
C ASN A 35 8.72 -16.37 7.18
N ASP A 36 9.99 -16.57 6.85
CA ASP A 36 10.89 -17.54 7.49
C ASP A 36 11.61 -16.99 8.75
N ASP A 37 11.01 -16.02 9.44
CA ASP A 37 11.63 -15.32 10.58
C ASP A 37 11.77 -16.21 11.85
N GLY A 38 11.52 -17.52 11.71
CA GLY A 38 11.51 -18.47 12.80
C GLY A 38 10.34 -18.27 13.77
N VAL A 39 10.16 -19.24 14.66
CA VAL A 39 9.20 -19.15 15.77
C VAL A 39 10.01 -19.31 17.04
N ALA A 40 9.85 -18.41 18.00
CA ALA A 40 10.52 -18.51 19.30
C ALA A 40 10.21 -19.86 19.96
N ALA A 41 11.20 -20.47 20.61
CA ALA A 41 11.02 -21.75 21.29
C ALA A 41 10.03 -21.58 22.45
N VAL A 42 8.89 -22.26 22.36
CA VAL A 42 7.86 -22.28 23.41
C VAL A 42 7.99 -23.60 24.17
N PRO A 43 8.43 -23.58 25.45
CA PRO A 43 8.52 -24.79 26.25
C PRO A 43 7.17 -25.51 26.36
N GLY A 44 7.16 -26.83 26.17
CA GLY A 44 5.93 -27.63 26.25
C GLY A 44 4.98 -27.48 25.06
N LEU A 45 5.45 -26.94 23.93
CA LEU A 45 4.69 -26.84 22.69
C LEU A 45 4.50 -28.22 22.04
N ARG A 46 3.27 -28.51 21.65
CA ARG A 46 2.86 -29.61 20.79
C ARG A 46 2.35 -29.06 19.47
N PHE A 47 2.85 -29.57 18.36
CA PHE A 47 2.38 -29.28 17.02
C PHE A 47 1.52 -30.43 16.48
N ILE A 48 0.26 -30.15 16.21
CA ILE A 48 -0.66 -31.03 15.49
C ILE A 48 -0.88 -30.42 14.11
N GLU A 49 -0.18 -30.96 13.12
CA GLU A 49 -0.28 -30.49 11.75
C GLU A 49 -1.67 -30.81 11.16
N VAL A 50 -2.33 -29.78 10.63
CA VAL A 50 -3.65 -29.88 9.98
C VAL A 50 -3.57 -29.28 8.59
N GLY A 51 -3.78 -30.10 7.58
CA GLY A 51 -3.63 -29.74 6.17
C GLY A 51 -2.47 -30.51 5.51
N GLY A 52 -2.43 -30.52 4.18
CA GLY A 52 -1.39 -31.17 3.39
C GLY A 52 -0.62 -30.19 2.51
N GLU A 53 -0.01 -30.73 1.45
CA GLU A 53 0.46 -29.91 0.34
C GLU A 53 -0.71 -29.09 -0.22
N SER A 54 -0.44 -27.84 -0.59
CA SER A 54 -1.44 -26.95 -1.18
C SER A 54 -1.10 -26.84 -2.65
N ASP A 55 -2.09 -27.00 -3.53
CA ASP A 55 -1.93 -26.72 -4.96
C ASP A 55 -2.45 -25.32 -5.26
N ASP A 56 -1.82 -24.31 -4.67
CA ASP A 56 -2.27 -22.91 -4.73
C ASP A 56 -1.32 -22.02 -5.55
N ALA A 57 -1.91 -21.08 -6.31
CA ALA A 57 -1.19 -20.07 -7.05
C ALA A 57 -1.73 -18.69 -6.69
N ALA A 58 -0.91 -17.84 -6.06
CA ALA A 58 -1.39 -16.59 -5.49
C ALA A 58 -0.76 -15.36 -6.14
N ILE A 59 -1.53 -14.29 -6.33
CA ILE A 59 -0.99 -12.96 -6.63
C ILE A 59 -0.59 -12.29 -5.30
N ARG A 60 0.70 -12.02 -5.11
CA ARG A 60 1.24 -11.46 -3.84
C ARG A 60 1.57 -9.98 -3.91
N ARG A 61 2.03 -9.52 -5.07
CA ARG A 61 2.26 -8.11 -5.35
C ARG A 61 1.69 -7.78 -6.72
N PHE A 62 1.03 -6.64 -6.82
CA PHE A 62 0.63 -6.09 -8.10
C PHE A 62 0.97 -4.61 -8.12
N SER A 63 1.67 -4.18 -9.16
CA SER A 63 2.12 -2.80 -9.27
C SER A 63 1.88 -2.25 -10.66
N ALA A 64 1.63 -0.94 -10.73
CA ALA A 64 1.54 -0.20 -11.97
C ALA A 64 2.25 1.14 -11.80
N SER A 65 3.19 1.45 -12.69
CA SER A 65 3.91 2.72 -12.73
C SER A 65 3.87 3.30 -14.14
N ARG A 66 3.99 4.62 -14.27
CA ARG A 66 4.15 5.25 -15.59
C ARG A 66 5.57 5.05 -16.09
N ALA A 67 5.71 4.78 -17.38
CA ALA A 67 7.01 4.69 -18.02
C ALA A 67 7.69 6.07 -18.03
N GLN A 68 9.01 6.09 -17.83
CA GLN A 68 9.77 7.33 -17.87
C GLN A 68 9.68 7.97 -19.27
N GLY A 69 9.26 9.23 -19.32
CA GLY A 69 9.14 9.99 -20.58
C GLY A 69 7.89 9.69 -21.44
N ASP A 70 7.05 8.73 -21.08
CA ASP A 70 5.77 8.44 -21.77
C ASP A 70 4.65 8.32 -20.74
N ALA A 71 4.02 9.45 -20.43
CA ALA A 71 2.95 9.52 -19.45
C ALA A 71 1.72 8.70 -19.84
N THR A 72 1.59 8.23 -21.08
CA THR A 72 0.46 7.39 -21.50
C THR A 72 0.73 5.90 -21.28
N ARG A 73 2.00 5.52 -21.13
CA ARG A 73 2.43 4.14 -21.03
C ARG A 73 2.56 3.74 -19.57
N TRP A 74 1.93 2.62 -19.23
CA TRP A 74 2.02 1.99 -17.93
C TRP A 74 2.83 0.70 -18.01
N GLU A 75 3.73 0.53 -17.05
CA GLU A 75 4.44 -0.70 -16.76
C GLU A 75 3.77 -1.38 -15.58
N ILE A 76 3.35 -2.62 -15.77
CA ILE A 76 2.59 -3.39 -14.80
C ILE A 76 3.41 -4.60 -14.44
N ARG A 77 3.54 -4.88 -13.14
CA ARG A 77 4.22 -6.09 -12.64
C ARG A 77 3.33 -6.83 -11.66
N ALA A 78 3.25 -8.14 -11.84
CA ALA A 78 2.61 -9.05 -10.89
C ALA A 78 3.66 -10.04 -10.36
N GLU A 79 3.79 -10.11 -9.03
CA GLU A 79 4.51 -11.18 -8.36
C GLU A 79 3.52 -12.28 -8.01
N LEU A 80 3.76 -13.45 -8.58
CA LEU A 80 3.00 -14.67 -8.39
C LEU A 80 3.77 -15.61 -7.50
N TRP A 81 3.07 -16.44 -6.73
CA TRP A 81 3.67 -17.45 -5.87
C TRP A 81 3.03 -18.81 -6.11
N ASN A 82 3.86 -19.83 -6.23
CA ASN A 82 3.42 -21.22 -6.34
C ASN A 82 3.64 -21.94 -5.01
N GLU A 83 2.56 -22.35 -4.34
CA GLU A 83 2.64 -23.14 -3.09
C GLU A 83 2.79 -24.65 -3.32
N SER A 84 2.70 -25.10 -4.57
CA SER A 84 2.76 -26.52 -4.92
C SER A 84 4.18 -27.08 -4.75
N ALA A 85 4.26 -28.39 -4.49
CA ALA A 85 5.52 -29.12 -4.35
C ALA A 85 6.25 -29.34 -5.69
N SER A 86 5.62 -29.00 -6.82
CA SER A 86 6.17 -29.07 -8.16
C SER A 86 6.14 -27.70 -8.85
N PRO A 87 7.04 -27.43 -9.82
CA PRO A 87 6.95 -26.24 -10.65
C PRO A 87 5.60 -26.17 -11.39
N ARG A 88 5.02 -24.97 -11.47
CA ARG A 88 3.67 -24.75 -12.02
C ARG A 88 3.66 -23.60 -13.02
N SER A 89 2.98 -23.81 -14.15
CA SER A 89 2.69 -22.73 -15.11
C SER A 89 1.43 -22.01 -14.68
N ILE A 90 1.52 -20.70 -14.47
CA ILE A 90 0.44 -19.87 -13.94
C ILE A 90 -0.05 -18.93 -15.05
N PRO A 91 -1.13 -19.27 -15.79
CA PRO A 91 -1.73 -18.36 -16.75
C PRO A 91 -2.42 -17.20 -16.03
N THR A 92 -2.10 -15.97 -16.41
CA THR A 92 -2.63 -14.74 -15.82
C THR A 92 -3.18 -13.83 -16.93
N ALA A 93 -4.47 -13.54 -16.86
CA ALA A 93 -5.16 -12.60 -17.74
C ALA A 93 -5.17 -11.19 -17.13
N PHE A 94 -5.02 -10.18 -17.98
CA PHE A 94 -5.08 -8.77 -17.60
C PHE A 94 -6.32 -8.12 -18.20
N TYR A 95 -7.01 -7.30 -17.41
CA TYR A 95 -8.22 -6.60 -17.79
C TYR A 95 -8.07 -5.11 -17.49
N PHE A 96 -8.67 -4.26 -18.33
CA PHE A 96 -8.81 -2.84 -18.05
C PHE A 96 -10.25 -2.44 -18.32
N GLU A 97 -10.92 -1.85 -17.34
CA GLU A 97 -12.36 -1.54 -17.39
C GLU A 97 -13.20 -2.78 -17.80
N GLY A 98 -12.88 -3.94 -17.19
CA GLY A 98 -13.54 -5.21 -17.47
C GLY A 98 -13.21 -5.85 -18.83
N ARG A 99 -12.48 -5.19 -19.72
CA ARG A 99 -12.08 -5.73 -21.03
C ARG A 99 -10.77 -6.48 -20.94
N LYS A 100 -10.74 -7.77 -21.33
CA LYS A 100 -9.51 -8.57 -21.40
C LYS A 100 -8.54 -7.95 -22.42
N LEU A 101 -7.37 -7.54 -21.94
CA LEU A 101 -6.29 -6.98 -22.75
C LEU A 101 -5.39 -8.07 -23.32
N GLY A 102 -5.23 -9.17 -22.58
CA GLY A 102 -4.39 -10.29 -22.98
C GLY A 102 -4.19 -11.28 -21.84
N GLU A 103 -3.41 -12.31 -22.11
CA GLU A 103 -3.03 -13.35 -21.17
C GLU A 103 -1.54 -13.67 -21.34
N ARG A 104 -0.88 -13.93 -20.22
CA ARG A 104 0.52 -14.30 -20.14
C ARG A 104 0.66 -15.43 -19.13
N SER A 105 1.54 -16.38 -19.40
CA SER A 105 1.85 -17.45 -18.46
C SER A 105 3.31 -17.36 -18.05
N VAL A 106 3.59 -17.66 -16.79
CA VAL A 106 4.96 -17.79 -16.26
C VAL A 106 5.05 -19.08 -15.47
N THR A 107 6.20 -19.76 -15.55
CA THR A 107 6.47 -20.96 -14.75
C THR A 107 7.14 -20.55 -13.45
N ALA A 108 6.47 -20.83 -12.33
CA ALA A 108 7.02 -20.66 -11.00
C ALA A 108 7.65 -21.96 -10.49
N PRO A 109 8.79 -21.91 -9.77
CA PRO A 109 9.36 -23.09 -9.12
C PRO A 109 8.44 -23.60 -8.00
N ALA A 110 8.69 -24.80 -7.51
CA ALA A 110 7.99 -25.32 -6.33
C ALA A 110 8.24 -24.42 -5.12
N ASN A 111 7.18 -24.09 -4.36
CA ASN A 111 7.25 -23.19 -3.19
C ASN A 111 8.05 -21.91 -3.45
N GLY A 112 7.82 -21.24 -4.58
CA GLY A 112 8.61 -20.07 -4.92
C GLY A 112 7.93 -19.07 -5.85
N PRO A 113 8.57 -17.89 -6.02
CA PRO A 113 8.00 -16.77 -6.73
C PRO A 113 8.22 -16.87 -8.24
N ALA A 114 7.36 -16.19 -8.99
CA ALA A 114 7.59 -15.83 -10.38
C ALA A 114 7.09 -14.40 -10.62
N GLU A 115 7.74 -13.69 -11.52
CA GLU A 115 7.34 -12.33 -11.89
C GLU A 115 6.82 -12.29 -13.32
N LEU A 116 5.79 -11.47 -13.53
CA LEU A 116 5.17 -11.28 -14.83
C LEU A 116 5.03 -9.77 -15.11
N GLU A 117 5.55 -9.35 -16.26
CA GLU A 117 5.44 -7.97 -16.73
C GLU A 117 4.40 -7.82 -17.84
N PHE A 118 3.62 -6.75 -17.77
CA PHE A 118 2.67 -6.34 -18.81
C PHE A 118 2.76 -4.84 -19.05
N ARG A 119 2.36 -4.39 -20.24
CA ARG A 119 2.40 -2.97 -20.61
C ARG A 119 1.12 -2.57 -21.29
N ILE A 120 0.58 -1.41 -20.92
CA ILE A 120 -0.61 -0.83 -21.54
C ILE A 120 -0.35 0.62 -21.90
N ARG A 121 -1.18 1.16 -22.80
CA ARG A 121 -1.26 2.60 -23.04
C ARG A 121 -2.68 3.10 -22.80
N THR A 122 -2.82 4.06 -21.90
CA THR A 122 -4.08 4.71 -21.59
C THR A 122 -3.84 6.07 -20.93
N GLU A 123 -4.67 7.05 -21.29
CA GLU A 123 -4.75 8.35 -20.63
C GLU A 123 -5.97 8.45 -19.70
N GLN A 124 -6.87 7.47 -19.78
CA GLN A 124 -8.12 7.45 -19.04
C GLN A 124 -7.91 6.84 -17.65
N ALA A 125 -8.66 7.35 -16.68
CA ALA A 125 -8.80 6.67 -15.40
C ALA A 125 -9.51 5.33 -15.60
N GLY A 126 -9.15 4.32 -14.83
CA GLY A 126 -9.87 3.06 -14.85
C GLY A 126 -9.29 1.96 -13.95
N GLU A 127 -10.07 0.91 -13.75
CA GLU A 127 -9.68 -0.30 -13.02
C GLU A 127 -8.83 -1.20 -13.90
N LEU A 128 -7.58 -1.42 -13.47
CA LEU A 128 -6.68 -2.44 -13.97
C LEU A 128 -6.81 -3.68 -13.09
N GLU A 129 -7.06 -4.84 -13.68
CA GLU A 129 -7.19 -6.11 -12.98
C GLU A 129 -6.22 -7.15 -13.55
N ALA A 130 -5.65 -7.98 -12.66
CA ALA A 130 -4.98 -9.23 -13.02
C ALA A 130 -5.74 -10.41 -12.40
N ARG A 131 -5.90 -11.48 -13.17
CA ARG A 131 -6.61 -12.70 -12.78
C ARG A 131 -5.83 -13.95 -13.19
N ILE A 132 -5.56 -14.84 -12.24
CA ILE A 132 -5.04 -16.17 -12.52
C ILE A 132 -6.18 -17.02 -13.12
N GLU A 133 -5.97 -17.55 -14.32
CA GLU A 133 -6.93 -18.36 -15.08
C GLU A 133 -6.65 -19.86 -14.84
N LEU A 134 -6.60 -20.24 -13.57
CA LEU A 134 -6.31 -21.59 -13.12
C LEU A 134 -7.22 -21.92 -11.93
N SER A 135 -7.67 -23.18 -11.86
CA SER A 135 -8.34 -23.69 -10.67
C SER A 135 -7.31 -24.18 -9.67
N ASP A 136 -7.44 -23.72 -8.43
CA ASP A 136 -6.55 -24.04 -7.32
C ASP A 136 -7.33 -24.10 -6.00
N ASP A 137 -6.60 -24.36 -4.93
CA ASP A 137 -7.17 -24.51 -3.59
C ASP A 137 -7.68 -23.18 -3.00
N GLN A 138 -7.29 -22.01 -3.53
CA GLN A 138 -7.61 -20.71 -2.95
C GLN A 138 -7.91 -19.56 -3.94
N ALA A 139 -9.03 -19.66 -4.66
CA ALA A 139 -9.51 -18.62 -5.59
C ALA A 139 -9.55 -17.15 -5.09
N SER A 140 -9.58 -16.90 -3.78
CA SER A 140 -9.59 -15.52 -3.22
C SER A 140 -8.32 -14.71 -3.50
N ASN A 141 -7.19 -15.37 -3.78
CA ASN A 141 -5.91 -14.71 -4.05
C ASN A 141 -5.57 -14.71 -5.56
N ASN A 142 -6.50 -15.15 -6.42
CA ASN A 142 -6.34 -15.25 -7.86
C ASN A 142 -6.69 -13.94 -8.58
N ARG A 143 -7.25 -12.95 -7.88
CA ARG A 143 -7.69 -11.67 -8.46
C ARG A 143 -7.17 -10.50 -7.65
N VAL A 144 -6.64 -9.50 -8.34
CA VAL A 144 -6.26 -8.20 -7.78
C VAL A 144 -6.68 -7.10 -8.74
N SER A 145 -7.07 -5.94 -8.19
CA SER A 145 -7.31 -4.75 -9.00
C SER A 145 -6.70 -3.49 -8.40
N LEU A 146 -6.36 -2.56 -9.29
CA LEU A 146 -5.80 -1.24 -9.01
C LEU A 146 -6.54 -0.19 -9.82
N ALA A 147 -6.96 0.90 -9.17
CA ALA A 147 -7.52 2.05 -9.88
C ALA A 147 -6.40 2.96 -10.38
N LEU A 148 -6.23 3.02 -11.70
CA LEU A 148 -5.32 3.93 -12.37
C LEU A 148 -5.97 5.31 -12.54
N PRO A 149 -5.27 6.41 -12.23
CA PRO A 149 -5.77 7.75 -12.47
C PRO A 149 -5.65 8.14 -13.94
N ALA A 150 -6.49 9.09 -14.37
CA ALA A 150 -6.33 9.73 -15.66
C ALA A 150 -4.99 10.49 -15.72
N SER A 151 -4.44 10.62 -16.91
CA SER A 151 -3.30 11.50 -17.14
C SER A 151 -3.73 12.95 -16.99
N VAL A 152 -3.21 13.63 -15.96
CA VAL A 152 -3.42 15.07 -15.78
C VAL A 152 -2.38 15.81 -16.60
N ARG A 153 -2.83 16.50 -17.65
CA ARG A 153 -1.99 17.45 -18.40
C ARG A 153 -2.15 18.82 -17.77
N GLN A 154 -1.04 19.53 -17.60
CA GLN A 154 -1.04 20.91 -17.12
C GLN A 154 -1.42 21.84 -18.28
N PRO A 155 -2.60 22.49 -18.25
CA PRO A 155 -2.94 23.47 -19.26
C PRO A 155 -1.93 24.61 -19.22
N MET A 156 -1.50 25.04 -20.40
CA MET A 156 -0.58 26.17 -20.53
C MET A 156 -1.01 27.08 -21.67
N ARG A 157 -1.06 28.38 -21.36
CA ARG A 157 -1.37 29.44 -22.30
C ARG A 157 -0.08 30.08 -22.78
N VAL A 158 0.15 30.06 -24.09
CA VAL A 158 1.38 30.56 -24.70
C VAL A 158 1.10 31.84 -25.48
N TYR A 159 1.72 32.94 -25.07
CA TYR A 159 1.67 34.24 -25.73
C TYR A 159 2.99 34.50 -26.42
N THR A 160 3.04 34.29 -27.74
CA THR A 160 4.25 34.50 -28.54
C THR A 160 3.88 34.73 -30.00
N ASP A 161 4.66 35.57 -30.69
CA ASP A 161 4.62 35.70 -32.15
C ASP A 161 5.51 34.64 -32.84
N ARG A 162 6.28 33.85 -32.07
CA ARG A 162 7.30 32.89 -32.53
C ARG A 162 6.87 31.44 -32.31
N ARG A 163 5.63 31.14 -32.68
CA ARG A 163 4.95 29.85 -32.43
C ARG A 163 5.82 28.63 -32.73
N GLN A 164 6.40 28.53 -33.92
CA GLN A 164 7.16 27.36 -34.36
C GLN A 164 8.35 27.02 -33.44
N GLY A 165 9.04 28.03 -32.90
CA GLY A 165 10.17 27.81 -32.00
C GLY A 165 9.75 27.28 -30.63
N PHE A 166 8.62 27.78 -30.09
CA PHE A 166 8.08 27.30 -28.82
C PHE A 166 7.35 25.96 -28.95
N GLU A 167 6.68 25.67 -30.06
CA GLU A 167 6.06 24.35 -30.28
C GLU A 167 7.07 23.22 -30.13
N ALA A 168 8.22 23.31 -30.82
CA ALA A 168 9.27 22.29 -30.72
C ALA A 168 9.81 22.10 -29.29
N LEU A 169 9.94 23.20 -28.52
CA LEU A 169 10.37 23.13 -27.12
C LEU A 169 9.31 22.49 -26.23
N LEU A 170 8.03 22.83 -26.42
CA LEU A 170 6.95 22.41 -25.54
C LEU A 170 6.49 20.98 -25.84
N ASP A 171 6.57 20.53 -27.09
CA ASP A 171 6.27 19.15 -27.49
C ASP A 171 7.22 18.13 -26.83
N SER A 172 8.42 18.58 -26.42
CA SER A 172 9.35 17.74 -25.65
C SER A 172 8.91 17.48 -24.20
N THR A 173 7.86 18.18 -23.72
CA THR A 173 7.35 18.07 -22.34
C THR A 173 5.96 17.41 -22.33
N PRO A 174 5.85 16.08 -22.16
CA PRO A 174 4.63 15.31 -22.45
C PRO A 174 3.42 15.65 -21.56
N ASN A 175 3.64 16.28 -20.41
CA ASN A 175 2.59 16.58 -19.44
C ASN A 175 2.04 18.00 -19.56
N LEU A 176 2.45 18.76 -20.58
CA LEU A 176 1.88 20.06 -20.89
C LEU A 176 0.78 19.95 -21.95
N GLU A 177 -0.18 20.86 -21.87
CA GLU A 177 -1.16 21.10 -22.93
C GLU A 177 -1.05 22.57 -23.38
N PRO A 178 -0.09 22.88 -24.28
CA PRO A 178 0.13 24.24 -24.75
C PRO A 178 -0.98 24.70 -25.70
N ARG A 179 -1.55 25.87 -25.43
CA ARG A 179 -2.55 26.54 -26.28
C ARG A 179 -2.08 27.94 -26.65
N PHE A 180 -1.87 28.15 -27.95
CA PHE A 180 -1.46 29.43 -28.54
C PHE A 180 -2.65 30.34 -28.87
N THR A 181 -3.87 29.80 -28.98
CA THR A 181 -5.08 30.54 -29.36
C THR A 181 -6.27 30.19 -28.45
N GLY A 182 -7.32 31.04 -28.48
CA GLY A 182 -8.55 30.85 -27.69
C GLY A 182 -8.48 31.46 -26.27
N PRO A 183 -9.44 31.16 -25.39
CA PRO A 183 -9.49 31.70 -24.02
C PRO A 183 -8.66 30.89 -23.01
N GLU A 184 -8.06 31.57 -22.03
CA GLU A 184 -7.32 30.92 -20.94
C GLU A 184 -8.27 30.06 -20.07
N THR A 185 -7.84 28.83 -19.76
CA THR A 185 -8.58 27.91 -18.90
C THR A 185 -8.19 28.15 -17.43
N PRO A 186 -9.09 28.03 -16.45
CA PRO A 186 -8.72 28.12 -15.03
C PRO A 186 -7.57 27.16 -14.68
N GLY A 187 -6.58 27.66 -13.94
CA GLY A 187 -5.39 26.89 -13.56
C GLY A 187 -4.32 26.76 -14.65
N SER A 188 -4.46 27.42 -15.80
CA SER A 188 -3.42 27.45 -16.83
C SER A 188 -2.15 28.15 -16.34
N LEU A 189 -0.99 27.59 -16.67
CA LEU A 189 0.27 28.32 -16.58
C LEU A 189 0.39 29.28 -17.75
N ARG A 190 1.01 30.45 -17.54
CA ARG A 190 1.33 31.37 -18.65
C ARG A 190 2.76 31.19 -19.11
N LEU A 191 2.97 31.17 -20.41
CA LEU A 191 4.25 31.47 -21.04
C LEU A 191 4.08 32.77 -21.82
N VAL A 192 4.83 33.80 -21.45
CA VAL A 192 4.79 35.10 -22.12
C VAL A 192 6.14 35.36 -22.75
N ASP A 193 6.17 35.43 -24.07
CA ASP A 193 7.35 35.76 -24.86
C ASP A 193 7.34 37.25 -25.23
N ARG A 194 8.38 37.98 -24.83
CA ARG A 194 8.65 39.37 -25.21
C ARG A 194 7.47 40.35 -25.02
N GLY A 195 6.61 40.08 -24.03
CA GLY A 195 5.47 40.94 -23.72
C GLY A 195 4.27 40.79 -24.66
N ALA A 196 4.19 39.72 -25.46
CA ALA A 196 3.04 39.43 -26.35
C ALA A 196 1.73 39.07 -25.60
N GLY A 197 1.73 39.12 -24.27
CA GLY A 197 0.59 38.77 -23.42
C GLY A 197 -0.25 39.97 -22.95
N PRO A 198 -1.28 39.72 -22.13
CA PRO A 198 -2.13 40.78 -21.57
C PRO A 198 -1.29 41.72 -20.70
N SER A 199 -1.39 43.03 -20.97
CA SER A 199 -0.62 44.03 -20.21
C SER A 199 -1.11 44.15 -18.77
N GLY A 200 -0.17 44.20 -17.82
CA GLY A 200 -0.45 44.54 -16.41
C GLY A 200 -1.04 43.43 -15.53
N ASP A 201 -1.33 42.23 -16.05
CA ASP A 201 -1.76 41.07 -15.26
C ASP A 201 -0.70 39.96 -15.27
N PHE A 202 0.05 39.89 -14.17
CA PHE A 202 1.01 38.80 -13.93
C PHE A 202 0.35 37.68 -13.13
N ALA A 203 0.08 36.57 -13.80
CA ALA A 203 -0.33 35.30 -13.21
C ALA A 203 0.86 34.35 -13.05
N SER A 204 0.62 33.19 -12.47
CA SER A 204 1.66 32.16 -12.38
C SER A 204 2.13 31.76 -13.78
N GLY A 205 3.44 31.79 -14.01
CA GLY A 205 3.97 31.57 -15.35
C GLY A 205 5.41 31.99 -15.57
N ALA A 206 5.94 31.60 -16.72
CA ALA A 206 7.25 31.96 -17.23
C ALA A 206 7.13 33.19 -18.14
N TYR A 207 7.97 34.19 -17.89
CA TYR A 207 8.01 35.44 -18.62
C TYR A 207 9.40 35.61 -19.21
N PHE A 208 9.50 35.50 -20.53
CA PHE A 208 10.72 35.74 -21.29
C PHE A 208 10.76 37.22 -21.68
N VAL A 209 11.55 37.97 -20.94
CA VAL A 209 11.64 39.42 -21.00
C VAL A 209 12.72 39.80 -22.02
N SER A 210 12.33 40.50 -23.08
CA SER A 210 13.28 41.23 -23.93
C SER A 210 13.60 42.59 -23.32
N ALA A 211 14.66 43.23 -23.83
CA ALA A 211 15.11 44.56 -23.42
C ALA A 211 14.01 45.66 -23.34
N SER A 212 12.92 45.51 -24.10
CA SER A 212 11.79 46.44 -24.14
C SER A 212 10.47 45.82 -23.64
N GLY A 213 10.50 44.60 -23.13
CA GLY A 213 9.31 43.84 -22.73
C GLY A 213 8.86 44.19 -21.31
N GLN A 214 7.55 44.08 -21.07
CA GLN A 214 7.02 44.13 -19.71
C GLN A 214 7.52 42.92 -18.90
N SER A 215 7.90 43.17 -17.64
CA SER A 215 8.40 42.13 -16.73
C SER A 215 7.65 42.18 -15.40
N PRO A 216 7.30 41.01 -14.81
CA PRO A 216 6.78 40.94 -13.45
C PRO A 216 7.83 41.26 -12.38
N ILE A 217 9.11 41.12 -12.70
CA ILE A 217 10.24 41.43 -11.83
C ILE A 217 10.94 42.68 -12.37
N PRO A 218 11.16 43.74 -11.57
CA PRO A 218 11.77 44.97 -12.06
C PRO A 218 13.11 44.72 -12.75
N VAL A 219 13.31 45.35 -13.90
CA VAL A 219 14.54 45.28 -14.68
C VAL A 219 15.42 46.46 -14.26
N ALA A 220 16.57 46.18 -13.67
CA ALA A 220 17.54 47.20 -13.27
C ALA A 220 18.21 47.84 -14.48
N ARG A 221 18.61 47.02 -15.45
CA ARG A 221 19.30 47.45 -16.68
C ARG A 221 19.22 46.37 -17.75
N THR A 222 19.56 46.73 -18.99
CA THR A 222 19.79 45.78 -20.08
C THR A 222 21.24 45.84 -20.51
N VAL A 223 21.84 44.67 -20.71
CA VAL A 223 23.21 44.47 -21.18
C VAL A 223 23.18 43.85 -22.57
N ARG A 224 23.98 44.39 -23.50
CA ARG A 224 24.19 43.80 -24.83
C ARG A 224 25.47 42.96 -24.82
N LYS A 225 25.51 41.89 -25.63
CA LYS A 225 26.64 40.93 -25.66
C LYS A 225 26.97 40.42 -24.25
N ALA A 226 25.93 40.03 -23.52
CA ALA A 226 26.05 39.52 -22.17
C ALA A 226 26.59 38.09 -22.19
N ARG A 227 27.26 37.66 -21.12
CA ARG A 227 27.74 36.29 -20.97
C ARG A 227 27.20 35.70 -19.68
N ILE A 228 26.54 34.55 -19.78
CA ILE A 228 26.15 33.79 -18.58
C ILE A 228 27.41 33.26 -17.91
N THR A 229 27.65 33.72 -16.69
CA THR A 229 28.82 33.34 -15.88
C THR A 229 28.49 32.19 -14.94
N GLU A 230 27.26 32.12 -14.44
CA GLU A 230 26.86 31.13 -13.44
C GLU A 230 25.40 30.68 -13.59
N TRP A 231 25.19 29.39 -13.33
CA TRP A 231 23.87 28.80 -13.10
C TRP A 231 23.79 28.28 -11.67
N ASN A 232 22.69 28.58 -10.99
CA ASN A 232 22.46 28.09 -9.63
C ASN A 232 22.01 26.62 -9.66
N THR A 233 22.97 25.71 -9.79
CA THR A 233 22.71 24.25 -9.84
C THR A 233 22.16 23.65 -8.55
N THR A 234 22.21 24.39 -7.44
CA THR A 234 21.66 23.95 -6.15
C THR A 234 20.15 24.17 -6.05
N SER A 235 19.59 25.00 -6.92
CA SER A 235 18.16 25.29 -6.99
C SER A 235 17.44 24.27 -7.90
N PRO A 236 16.18 23.88 -7.59
CA PRO A 236 15.38 23.01 -8.47
C PRO A 236 15.18 23.56 -9.90
N LEU A 237 15.32 24.88 -10.07
CA LEU A 237 15.20 25.56 -11.36
C LEU A 237 16.51 25.52 -12.17
N GLY A 238 17.66 25.49 -11.50
CA GLY A 238 18.98 25.44 -12.12
C GLY A 238 19.60 24.04 -12.17
N GLU A 239 18.90 23.02 -11.66
CA GLU A 239 19.40 21.64 -11.62
C GLU A 239 19.84 21.16 -13.01
N GLY A 240 21.07 20.64 -13.09
CA GLY A 240 21.66 20.13 -14.32
C GLY A 240 22.12 21.19 -15.34
N LEU A 241 21.82 22.48 -15.13
CA LEU A 241 22.31 23.57 -15.96
C LEU A 241 23.77 23.87 -15.63
N ARG A 242 24.72 23.42 -16.47
CA ARG A 242 26.17 23.56 -16.21
C ARG A 242 26.94 24.32 -17.28
N GLU A 243 26.27 24.77 -18.34
CA GLU A 243 26.94 25.50 -19.42
C GLU A 243 27.31 26.91 -18.98
N SER A 244 28.58 27.13 -18.65
CA SER A 244 29.14 28.47 -18.51
C SER A 244 29.50 29.07 -19.87
N ASP A 245 29.75 30.38 -19.89
CA ASP A 245 30.29 31.10 -21.05
C ASP A 245 29.38 31.10 -22.27
N VAL A 246 28.06 31.13 -22.05
CA VAL A 246 27.08 31.34 -23.11
C VAL A 246 27.03 32.83 -23.46
N ASP A 247 27.50 33.17 -24.66
CA ASP A 247 27.42 34.52 -25.21
C ASP A 247 26.00 34.78 -25.75
N LEU A 248 25.28 35.68 -25.08
CA LEU A 248 23.94 36.11 -25.41
C LEU A 248 23.98 37.41 -26.22
N THR A 249 23.06 37.56 -27.18
CA THR A 249 22.92 38.83 -27.90
C THR A 249 22.61 39.99 -26.95
N GLN A 250 21.76 39.74 -25.95
CA GLN A 250 21.33 40.70 -24.94
C GLN A 250 20.71 39.98 -23.73
N ALA A 251 20.78 40.61 -22.55
CA ALA A 251 20.11 40.15 -21.34
C ALA A 251 19.57 41.33 -20.51
N ALA A 252 18.38 41.17 -19.94
CA ALA A 252 17.84 42.03 -18.91
C ALA A 252 18.31 41.55 -17.53
N VAL A 253 18.88 42.47 -16.74
CA VAL A 253 19.32 42.22 -15.37
C VAL A 253 18.21 42.64 -14.42
N PHE A 254 17.82 41.75 -13.52
CA PHE A 254 16.69 41.93 -12.61
C PHE A 254 17.10 42.47 -11.24
N GLU A 255 16.21 43.24 -10.63
CA GLU A 255 16.28 43.60 -9.21
C GLU A 255 15.69 42.47 -8.35
N THR A 256 16.55 41.84 -7.54
CA THR A 256 16.16 40.72 -6.68
C THR A 256 15.72 41.18 -5.29
N ARG A 257 14.88 40.35 -4.67
CA ARG A 257 14.51 40.41 -3.25
C ARG A 257 15.16 39.25 -2.49
N PRO A 258 15.25 39.31 -1.15
CA PRO A 258 15.89 38.25 -0.35
C PRO A 258 15.31 36.84 -0.56
N ASP A 259 14.01 36.73 -0.84
CA ASP A 259 13.32 35.44 -1.04
C ASP A 259 13.26 34.99 -2.52
N ASP A 260 13.88 35.75 -3.42
CA ASP A 260 13.95 35.37 -4.83
C ASP A 260 14.99 34.27 -5.04
N ILE A 261 14.66 33.33 -5.92
CA ILE A 261 15.60 32.30 -6.36
C ILE A 261 16.27 32.80 -7.62
N VAL A 262 17.56 33.13 -7.51
CA VAL A 262 18.40 33.41 -8.69
C VAL A 262 18.73 32.08 -9.38
N ILE A 263 18.43 32.01 -10.67
CA ILE A 263 18.61 30.82 -11.52
C ILE A 263 19.90 30.94 -12.32
N ALA A 264 20.16 32.13 -12.88
CA ALA A 264 21.33 32.42 -13.70
C ALA A 264 21.81 33.86 -13.53
N GLU A 265 23.12 34.05 -13.63
CA GLU A 265 23.79 35.34 -13.49
C GLU A 265 24.75 35.64 -14.65
N ILE A 266 24.93 36.93 -14.89
CA ILE A 266 26.03 37.51 -15.69
C ILE A 266 26.88 38.38 -14.77
N ALA A 267 28.02 38.88 -15.27
CA ALA A 267 28.92 39.75 -14.49
C ALA A 267 28.21 41.00 -13.90
N GLU A 268 27.19 41.51 -14.58
CA GLU A 268 26.40 42.67 -14.17
C GLU A 268 25.23 42.33 -13.22
N GLY A 269 24.92 41.05 -13.00
CA GLY A 269 23.91 40.60 -12.03
C GLY A 269 22.96 39.49 -12.52
N PRO A 270 21.85 39.25 -11.80
CA PRO A 270 20.90 38.18 -12.08
C PRO A 270 20.12 38.39 -13.39
N VAL A 271 20.08 37.38 -14.24
CA VAL A 271 19.36 37.41 -15.55
C VAL A 271 18.27 36.36 -15.69
N ALA A 272 18.13 35.47 -14.72
CA ALA A 272 16.96 34.61 -14.58
C ALA A 272 16.62 34.48 -13.10
N VAL A 273 15.38 34.81 -12.74
CA VAL A 273 14.93 34.91 -11.35
C VAL A 273 13.54 34.31 -11.20
N ALA A 274 13.34 33.52 -10.15
CA ALA A 274 12.02 33.06 -9.74
C ALA A 274 11.57 33.70 -8.44
N ARG A 275 10.27 34.00 -8.36
CA ARG A 275 9.63 34.61 -7.21
C ARG A 275 8.35 33.86 -6.87
N SER A 276 8.15 33.56 -5.60
CA SER A 276 6.90 33.04 -5.06
C SER A 276 6.26 34.07 -4.13
N GLU A 277 5.11 34.63 -4.50
CA GLU A 277 4.43 35.64 -3.70
C GLU A 277 2.91 35.41 -3.74
N ARG A 278 2.26 35.36 -2.55
CA ARG A 278 0.80 35.22 -2.41
C ARG A 278 0.20 34.05 -3.22
N GLY A 279 0.90 32.92 -3.23
CA GLY A 279 0.48 31.71 -3.97
C GLY A 279 0.73 31.76 -5.48
N LYS A 280 1.24 32.88 -6.02
CA LYS A 280 1.69 32.99 -7.41
C LYS A 280 3.16 32.59 -7.50
N ARG A 281 3.48 31.80 -8.51
CA ARG A 281 4.86 31.41 -8.87
C ARG A 281 5.21 32.07 -10.18
N ILE A 282 6.28 32.85 -10.21
CA ILE A 282 6.71 33.61 -11.39
C ILE A 282 8.16 33.25 -11.68
N VAL A 283 8.48 33.01 -12.94
CA VAL A 283 9.86 32.94 -13.42
C VAL A 283 10.05 34.01 -14.48
N ALA A 284 10.98 34.93 -14.26
CA ALA A 284 11.39 35.92 -15.24
C ALA A 284 12.76 35.55 -15.81
N VAL A 285 12.86 35.44 -17.13
CA VAL A 285 14.09 35.12 -17.86
C VAL A 285 14.40 36.32 -18.74
N GLY A 286 15.53 36.97 -18.51
CA GLY A 286 15.92 38.24 -19.13
C GLY A 286 16.60 38.09 -20.49
N PHE A 287 16.75 36.87 -20.98
CA PHE A 287 17.37 36.57 -22.27
C PHE A 287 16.40 35.75 -23.15
N ASP A 288 16.67 35.75 -24.45
CA ASP A 288 15.84 35.02 -25.40
C ASP A 288 16.20 33.53 -25.41
N PRO A 289 15.27 32.62 -25.03
CA PRO A 289 15.54 31.18 -25.05
C PRO A 289 15.75 30.62 -26.46
N LEU A 290 15.28 31.35 -27.49
CA LEU A 290 15.47 30.99 -28.89
C LEU A 290 16.66 31.73 -29.54
N ASP A 291 17.51 32.41 -28.75
CA ASP A 291 18.79 32.91 -29.26
C ASP A 291 19.60 31.73 -29.84
N PRO A 292 20.18 31.83 -31.05
CA PRO A 292 20.97 30.74 -31.64
C PRO A 292 22.07 30.18 -30.74
N ALA A 293 22.61 30.99 -29.82
CA ALA A 293 23.58 30.55 -28.82
C ALA A 293 23.01 29.52 -27.84
N LEU A 294 21.70 29.53 -27.61
CA LEU A 294 20.97 28.68 -26.65
C LEU A 294 20.02 27.67 -27.31
N ALA A 295 19.41 28.00 -28.44
CA ALA A 295 18.33 27.24 -29.05
C ALA A 295 18.71 25.81 -29.44
N ASN A 296 19.98 25.59 -29.81
CA ASN A 296 20.51 24.28 -30.21
C ASN A 296 21.26 23.56 -29.07
N ARG A 297 21.15 24.06 -27.84
CA ARG A 297 21.83 23.49 -26.66
C ARG A 297 20.83 22.81 -25.74
N LEU A 298 21.31 21.87 -24.92
CA LEU A 298 20.49 21.15 -23.93
C LEU A 298 20.01 22.06 -22.80
N THR A 299 20.67 23.20 -22.58
CA THR A 299 20.32 24.18 -21.54
C THR A 299 18.89 24.70 -21.66
N THR A 300 18.42 25.03 -22.87
CA THR A 300 17.07 25.58 -23.08
C THR A 300 15.95 24.58 -22.73
N PRO A 301 15.90 23.37 -23.31
CA PRO A 301 14.87 22.40 -22.96
C PRO A 301 14.94 21.98 -21.48
N LEU A 302 16.14 21.88 -20.89
CA LEU A 302 16.28 21.55 -19.46
C LEU A 302 15.78 22.69 -18.56
N LEU A 303 16.09 23.95 -18.88
CA LEU A 303 15.56 25.11 -18.16
C LEU A 303 14.02 25.11 -18.20
N PHE A 304 13.42 24.83 -19.36
CA PHE A 304 11.96 24.71 -19.49
C PHE A 304 11.40 23.57 -18.65
N ALA A 305 11.99 22.39 -18.71
CA ALA A 305 11.56 21.25 -17.90
C ALA A 305 11.61 21.59 -16.41
N ASN A 306 12.68 22.22 -15.94
CA ASN A 306 12.84 22.65 -14.55
C ASN A 306 11.79 23.70 -14.14
N ILE A 307 11.54 24.70 -14.99
CA ILE A 307 10.51 25.73 -14.77
C ILE A 307 9.12 25.10 -14.62
N VAL A 308 8.76 24.21 -15.54
CA VAL A 308 7.43 23.59 -15.56
C VAL A 308 7.26 22.66 -14.35
N ARG A 309 8.29 21.88 -14.00
CA ARG A 309 8.33 21.06 -12.79
C ARG A 309 8.19 21.90 -11.52
N TRP A 310 8.79 23.09 -11.49
CA TRP A 310 8.64 24.02 -10.36
C TRP A 310 7.24 24.63 -10.27
N PHE A 311 6.55 24.85 -11.39
CA PHE A 311 5.16 25.33 -11.37
C PHE A 311 4.16 24.26 -10.95
N ALA A 312 4.28 23.06 -11.50
CA ALA A 312 3.31 21.99 -11.33
C ALA A 312 4.00 20.69 -10.89
N PRO A 313 4.58 20.63 -9.67
CA PRO A 313 5.36 19.48 -9.22
C PRO A 313 4.55 18.17 -9.26
N GLU A 314 3.25 18.25 -8.94
CA GLU A 314 2.32 17.11 -8.95
C GLU A 314 2.22 16.41 -10.32
N VAL A 315 2.38 17.17 -11.40
CA VAL A 315 2.28 16.68 -12.78
C VAL A 315 3.52 15.87 -13.17
N PHE A 316 4.62 16.00 -12.42
CA PHE A 316 5.88 15.30 -12.68
C PHE A 316 6.20 14.24 -11.62
N ARG A 317 5.37 14.06 -10.59
CA ARG A 317 5.58 12.98 -9.62
C ARG A 317 5.37 11.64 -10.34
N ILE A 318 6.34 10.74 -10.19
CA ILE A 318 6.17 9.37 -10.68
C ILE A 318 5.11 8.72 -9.78
N ALA A 319 3.97 8.40 -10.38
CA ALA A 319 2.88 7.74 -9.69
C ALA A 319 3.06 6.22 -9.80
N GLU A 320 3.38 5.57 -8.68
CA GLU A 320 3.36 4.11 -8.55
C GLU A 320 2.14 3.69 -7.73
N PHE A 321 1.40 2.70 -8.23
CA PHE A 321 0.26 2.10 -7.54
C PHE A 321 0.64 0.68 -7.19
N ARG A 322 0.51 0.29 -5.93
CA ARG A 322 0.91 -1.02 -5.46
C ARG A 322 -0.17 -1.66 -4.60
N ALA A 323 -0.47 -2.92 -4.86
CA ALA A 323 -1.26 -3.79 -4.01
C ALA A 323 -0.38 -4.90 -3.43
N GLU A 324 -0.42 -5.07 -2.11
CA GLU A 324 0.34 -6.06 -1.34
C GLU A 324 -0.51 -6.61 -0.18
N SER A 325 -0.05 -7.66 0.49
CA SER A 325 -0.69 -8.16 1.72
C SER A 325 -0.42 -7.22 2.91
N PRO A 326 -1.32 -7.13 3.91
CA PRO A 326 -1.02 -6.52 5.21
C PRO A 326 0.24 -7.11 5.85
N GLY A 327 0.96 -6.30 6.60
CA GLY A 327 2.26 -6.64 7.18
C GLY A 327 3.28 -5.52 6.98
N SER A 328 4.52 -5.90 6.69
CA SER A 328 5.62 -4.98 6.41
C SER A 328 5.74 -4.72 4.91
N ALA A 329 5.79 -3.45 4.51
CA ALA A 329 6.09 -3.03 3.16
C ALA A 329 7.32 -2.13 3.15
N GLU A 330 8.19 -2.27 2.15
CA GLU A 330 9.37 -1.44 1.97
C GLU A 330 9.31 -0.74 0.60
N ILE A 331 9.53 0.57 0.61
CA ILE A 331 9.50 1.42 -0.57
C ILE A 331 10.82 2.17 -0.64
N ASP A 332 11.53 2.01 -1.75
CA ASP A 332 12.71 2.82 -2.06
C ASP A 332 12.25 4.16 -2.62
N LEU A 333 12.72 5.24 -1.99
CA LEU A 333 12.38 6.62 -2.33
C LEU A 333 13.64 7.46 -2.58
N THR A 334 14.78 6.82 -2.87
CA THR A 334 16.04 7.53 -3.15
C THR A 334 15.87 8.44 -4.37
N PRO A 335 16.26 9.73 -4.32
CA PRO A 335 17.17 10.37 -3.35
C PRO A 335 16.49 11.17 -2.22
N ALA A 336 15.21 10.92 -1.91
CA ALA A 336 14.52 11.67 -0.86
C ALA A 336 15.18 11.52 0.53
N THR A 337 14.95 12.53 1.37
CA THR A 337 15.37 12.53 2.79
C THR A 337 14.15 12.36 3.70
N ARG A 338 14.38 11.95 4.96
CA ARG A 338 13.28 11.73 5.93
C ARG A 338 12.31 12.92 6.05
N SER A 339 12.81 14.15 6.05
CA SER A 339 11.98 15.36 6.19
C SER A 339 11.12 15.66 4.96
N GLN A 340 11.39 15.00 3.84
CA GLN A 340 10.65 15.14 2.58
C GLN A 340 9.59 14.05 2.41
N VAL A 341 9.56 13.04 3.28
CA VAL A 341 8.61 11.93 3.22
C VAL A 341 7.36 12.27 4.01
N GLU A 342 6.23 12.18 3.32
CA GLU A 342 4.90 12.31 3.91
C GLU A 342 4.13 11.02 3.68
N VAL A 343 3.61 10.43 4.77
CA VAL A 343 2.79 9.22 4.74
C VAL A 343 1.39 9.57 5.23
N GLU A 344 0.42 9.51 4.33
CA GLU A 344 -0.97 9.87 4.60
C GLU A 344 -1.90 8.68 4.36
N PRO A 345 -2.79 8.34 5.30
CA PRO A 345 -3.85 7.37 5.05
C PRO A 345 -4.86 7.98 4.07
N ILE A 346 -5.32 7.18 3.10
CA ILE A 346 -6.49 7.54 2.29
C ILE A 346 -7.76 7.26 3.08
N GLU A 347 -7.77 6.13 3.80
CA GLU A 347 -8.85 5.71 4.67
C GLU A 347 -8.28 5.12 5.96
N GLY A 348 -8.92 5.40 7.09
CA GLY A 348 -8.54 4.86 8.39
C GLY A 348 -7.34 5.58 9.04
N ARG A 349 -6.59 4.83 9.86
CA ARG A 349 -5.47 5.36 10.65
C ARG A 349 -4.17 5.29 9.85
N SER A 350 -3.31 6.30 9.97
CA SER A 350 -1.98 6.29 9.35
C SER A 350 -1.19 5.05 9.76
N PRO A 351 -0.59 4.31 8.82
CA PRO A 351 0.27 3.19 9.16
C PRO A 351 1.50 3.68 9.93
N ALA A 352 2.02 2.84 10.82
CA ALA A 352 3.31 3.12 11.45
C ALA A 352 4.40 3.00 10.39
N TRP A 353 5.34 3.94 10.38
CA TRP A 353 6.44 3.92 9.41
C TRP A 353 7.76 4.36 10.01
N VAL A 354 8.85 3.85 9.43
CA VAL A 354 10.23 4.16 9.79
C VAL A 354 11.01 4.47 8.52
N TRP A 355 11.86 5.48 8.58
CA TRP A 355 12.84 5.79 7.54
C TRP A 355 14.18 5.13 7.85
N SER A 356 14.76 4.43 6.89
CA SER A 356 16.11 3.86 6.98
C SER A 356 16.73 3.79 5.59
N ASP A 357 17.89 4.42 5.40
CA ASP A 357 18.75 4.22 4.23
C ASP A 357 18.03 4.40 2.87
N GLY A 358 17.37 5.55 2.68
CA GLY A 358 16.62 5.84 1.43
C GLY A 358 15.26 5.16 1.32
N ARG A 359 14.91 4.30 2.29
CA ARG A 359 13.71 3.46 2.25
C ARG A 359 12.73 3.81 3.36
N VAL A 360 11.44 3.75 3.03
CA VAL A 360 10.34 3.79 3.99
C VAL A 360 9.87 2.38 4.24
N ARG A 361 9.91 1.97 5.51
CA ARG A 361 9.28 0.74 5.98
C ARG A 361 7.96 1.08 6.64
N LEU A 362 6.87 0.56 6.09
CA LEU A 362 5.52 0.71 6.64
C LEU A 362 5.08 -0.61 7.27
N PHE A 363 4.31 -0.51 8.33
CA PHE A 363 3.66 -1.67 8.93
C PHE A 363 2.17 -1.40 9.14
N SER A 364 1.34 -2.31 8.65
CA SER A 364 -0.09 -2.31 8.89
C SER A 364 -0.59 -3.69 9.27
N ARG A 365 -1.35 -3.78 10.37
CA ARG A 365 -1.95 -5.04 10.87
C ARG A 365 -3.26 -5.40 10.17
N ALA A 366 -3.89 -4.43 9.52
CA ALA A 366 -5.20 -4.58 8.90
C ALA A 366 -5.15 -4.03 7.47
N PRO A 367 -6.13 -4.36 6.61
CA PRO A 367 -6.21 -3.78 5.29
C PRO A 367 -6.20 -2.25 5.35
N SER A 368 -5.32 -1.62 4.57
CA SER A 368 -5.15 -0.16 4.59
C SER A 368 -4.68 0.37 3.25
N VAL A 369 -5.10 1.58 2.91
CA VAL A 369 -4.61 2.30 1.72
C VAL A 369 -3.98 3.62 2.15
N SER A 370 -2.77 3.90 1.68
CA SER A 370 -2.01 5.09 2.05
C SER A 370 -1.24 5.67 0.87
N TRP A 371 -1.05 6.97 0.90
CA TRP A 371 -0.09 7.68 0.06
C TRP A 371 1.25 7.77 0.77
N VAL A 372 2.32 7.52 0.04
CA VAL A 372 3.70 7.84 0.42
C VAL A 372 4.21 8.83 -0.60
N ARG A 373 4.49 10.05 -0.17
CA ARG A 373 4.84 11.17 -1.06
C ARG A 373 6.21 11.72 -0.73
N THR A 374 6.93 12.07 -1.78
CA THR A 374 8.14 12.89 -1.74
C THR A 374 8.01 14.02 -2.77
N PRO A 375 8.91 15.01 -2.80
CA PRO A 375 8.93 16.01 -3.87
C PRO A 375 9.06 15.44 -5.29
N PHE A 376 9.48 14.18 -5.43
CA PHE A 376 9.79 13.54 -6.71
C PHE A 376 8.84 12.38 -7.03
N ASP A 377 8.37 11.66 -6.02
CA ASP A 377 7.63 10.41 -6.16
C ASP A 377 6.32 10.43 -5.39
N GLN A 378 5.37 9.67 -5.90
CA GLN A 378 4.11 9.43 -5.23
C GLN A 378 3.72 7.96 -5.37
N VAL A 379 3.72 7.24 -4.25
CA VAL A 379 3.33 5.84 -4.20
C VAL A 379 1.98 5.70 -3.50
N ARG A 380 0.99 5.10 -4.18
CA ARG A 380 -0.25 4.63 -3.56
C ARG A 380 -0.07 3.18 -3.15
N LEU A 381 0.01 2.92 -1.86
CA LEU A 381 0.12 1.57 -1.32
C LEU A 381 -1.24 1.09 -0.79
N ALA A 382 -1.76 0.02 -1.38
CA ALA A 382 -2.94 -0.70 -0.94
C ALA A 382 -2.51 -2.05 -0.32
N MET A 383 -2.56 -2.15 0.99
CA MET A 383 -2.23 -3.38 1.72
C MET A 383 -3.49 -4.21 1.91
N THR A 384 -4.10 -4.69 0.82
CA THR A 384 -5.43 -5.33 0.85
C THR A 384 -5.42 -6.77 0.34
N LEU A 385 -4.30 -7.27 -0.20
CA LEU A 385 -4.22 -8.65 -0.67
C LEU A 385 -4.31 -9.61 0.52
N PRO A 386 -4.92 -10.79 0.35
CA PRO A 386 -4.87 -11.85 1.37
C PRO A 386 -3.41 -12.14 1.73
N GLN A 387 -3.13 -12.35 3.01
CA GLN A 387 -1.81 -12.79 3.44
C GLN A 387 -1.69 -14.30 3.17
N THR A 388 -0.86 -14.65 2.20
CA THR A 388 -0.54 -16.03 1.83
C THR A 388 0.77 -16.45 2.52
N ALA A 389 0.90 -17.73 2.85
CA ALA A 389 2.09 -18.21 3.54
C ALA A 389 3.25 -18.42 2.57
N THR A 390 4.47 -18.15 3.01
CA THR A 390 5.68 -18.26 2.18
C THR A 390 6.63 -19.34 2.65
N ALA A 391 6.51 -19.75 3.92
CA ALA A 391 7.36 -20.74 4.52
C ALA A 391 6.52 -21.79 5.25
N ARG A 392 7.02 -23.02 5.25
CA ARG A 392 6.56 -24.05 6.17
C ARG A 392 7.46 -24.01 7.39
N TRP A 393 6.85 -23.85 8.56
CA TRP A 393 7.53 -23.96 9.82
C TRP A 393 8.03 -25.39 10.01
N GLN A 394 9.35 -25.54 10.07
CA GLN A 394 9.98 -26.77 10.48
C GLN A 394 10.06 -26.77 12.01
N ALA A 395 9.08 -27.41 12.65
CA ALA A 395 9.05 -27.51 14.11
C ALA A 395 10.36 -28.15 14.62
N PRO A 396 11.08 -27.47 15.54
CA PRO A 396 12.28 -28.00 16.19
C PRO A 396 12.07 -29.40 16.79
N ALA A 397 13.15 -30.18 16.93
CA ALA A 397 13.08 -31.58 17.33
C ALA A 397 12.51 -31.79 18.74
N ASP A 398 12.57 -30.77 19.60
CA ASP A 398 12.05 -30.73 20.97
C ASP A 398 10.54 -30.43 21.04
N VAL A 399 9.90 -30.03 19.94
CA VAL A 399 8.45 -29.81 19.86
C VAL A 399 7.73 -31.16 19.73
N LEU A 400 6.80 -31.43 20.64
CA LEU A 400 5.98 -32.65 20.62
C LEU A 400 5.08 -32.66 19.37
N ARG A 401 4.89 -33.80 18.71
CA ARG A 401 4.04 -33.88 17.50
C ARG A 401 2.85 -34.82 17.66
N GLY A 402 1.77 -34.51 16.94
CA GLY A 402 0.58 -35.35 16.84
C GLY A 402 -0.32 -35.33 18.08
N VAL A 403 -1.47 -35.99 18.02
CA VAL A 403 -2.44 -36.03 19.12
C VAL A 403 -1.88 -36.88 20.28
N PRO A 404 -1.90 -36.40 21.54
CA PRO A 404 -1.38 -37.17 22.65
C PRO A 404 -2.18 -38.47 22.84
N PRO A 405 -1.52 -39.61 23.15
CA PRO A 405 -2.21 -40.85 23.43
C PRO A 405 -3.12 -40.69 24.65
N ALA A 406 -4.31 -41.30 24.65
CA ALA A 406 -5.34 -41.12 25.68
C ALA A 406 -4.86 -41.35 27.14
N ALA A 407 -3.74 -42.05 27.32
CA ALA A 407 -3.11 -42.31 28.61
C ALA A 407 -2.53 -41.06 29.32
N SER A 408 -2.31 -39.93 28.63
CA SER A 408 -1.81 -38.69 29.24
C SER A 408 -2.90 -37.80 29.85
N ARG A 409 -4.19 -38.18 29.74
CA ARG A 409 -5.33 -37.42 30.30
C ARG A 409 -5.44 -37.45 31.83
N LEU A 410 -4.48 -38.04 32.53
CA LEU A 410 -4.54 -38.25 33.97
C LEU A 410 -3.20 -37.89 34.65
N SER A 411 -2.79 -36.63 34.55
CA SER A 411 -2.02 -36.02 35.62
C SER A 411 -2.98 -35.19 36.48
N PRO A 412 -3.57 -35.73 37.55
CA PRO A 412 -4.27 -34.92 38.53
C PRO A 412 -3.23 -34.19 39.37
N SER A 413 -2.66 -33.11 38.84
CA SER A 413 -1.94 -32.09 39.60
C SER A 413 -2.95 -31.18 40.32
N GLY A 414 -3.75 -31.79 41.18
CA GLY A 414 -4.59 -31.11 42.13
C GLY A 414 -4.51 -31.91 43.41
N ALA A 415 -3.94 -31.33 44.47
CA ALA A 415 -3.84 -31.98 45.77
C ALA A 415 -5.21 -32.58 46.11
N ARG A 416 -5.27 -33.91 46.24
CA ARG A 416 -6.51 -34.64 46.52
C ARG A 416 -6.96 -34.24 47.92
N LEU A 417 -7.71 -33.15 48.02
CA LEU A 417 -8.30 -32.63 49.26
C LEU A 417 -9.56 -33.42 49.64
N TRP A 418 -10.21 -34.03 48.64
CA TRP A 418 -11.41 -34.82 48.81
C TRP A 418 -11.27 -35.91 49.90
N PRO A 419 -10.25 -36.80 49.92
CA PRO A 419 -10.12 -37.83 50.95
C PRO A 419 -10.05 -37.25 52.37
N TRP A 420 -9.41 -36.09 52.53
CA TRP A 420 -9.33 -35.38 53.81
C TRP A 420 -10.67 -34.76 54.21
N LEU A 421 -11.43 -34.23 53.24
CA LEU A 421 -12.80 -33.75 53.47
C LEU A 421 -13.75 -34.91 53.80
N SER A 422 -13.62 -36.07 53.15
CA SER A 422 -14.40 -37.27 53.49
C SER A 422 -14.12 -37.73 54.92
N LEU A 423 -12.84 -37.72 55.32
CA LEU A 423 -12.42 -38.13 56.66
C LEU A 423 -12.94 -37.14 57.72
N LEU A 424 -12.86 -35.83 57.45
CA LEU A 424 -13.46 -34.81 58.32
C LEU A 424 -14.98 -34.99 58.46
N ALA A 425 -15.68 -35.24 57.35
CA ALA A 425 -17.12 -35.49 57.36
C ALA A 425 -17.48 -36.73 58.19
N LEU A 426 -16.68 -37.80 58.09
CA LEU A 426 -16.88 -39.04 58.84
C LEU A 426 -16.66 -38.85 60.35
N VAL A 427 -15.68 -38.01 60.73
CA VAL A 427 -15.46 -37.61 62.13
C VAL A 427 -16.64 -36.81 62.67
N ILE A 428 -17.14 -35.84 61.90
CA ILE A 428 -18.32 -35.04 62.30
C ILE A 428 -19.53 -35.95 62.50
N LEU A 429 -19.76 -36.89 61.58
CA LEU A 429 -20.87 -37.83 61.67
C LEU A 429 -20.75 -38.77 62.89
N ALA A 430 -19.54 -39.22 63.21
CA ALA A 430 -19.31 -40.08 64.38
C ALA A 430 -19.56 -39.32 65.70
N VAL A 431 -19.18 -38.04 65.76
CA VAL A 431 -19.48 -37.16 66.90
C VAL A 431 -20.97 -36.94 67.03
N ASP A 432 -21.66 -36.66 65.93
CA ASP A 432 -23.11 -36.45 65.91
C ASP A 432 -23.86 -37.71 66.37
N TRP A 433 -23.46 -38.88 65.87
CA TRP A 433 -24.04 -40.16 66.30
C TRP A 433 -23.78 -40.47 67.78
N ALA A 434 -22.62 -40.13 68.31
CA ALA A 434 -22.31 -40.32 69.73
C ALA A 434 -23.16 -39.41 70.64
N LEU A 435 -23.48 -38.19 70.19
CA LEU A 435 -24.26 -37.21 70.95
C LEU A 435 -25.78 -37.46 70.86
N TYR A 436 -26.29 -37.88 69.71
CA TYR A 436 -27.74 -37.93 69.45
C TYR A 436 -28.27 -39.31 69.04
N GLY A 437 -27.42 -40.30 68.76
CA GLY A 437 -27.82 -41.59 68.17
C GLY A 437 -28.37 -42.64 69.14
N ARG A 438 -28.41 -42.37 70.45
CA ARG A 438 -28.94 -43.31 71.46
C ARG A 438 -30.41 -43.04 71.75
N GLY A 439 -31.29 -43.41 70.83
CA GLY A 439 -32.71 -43.15 71.05
C GLY A 439 -33.70 -43.69 70.03
N VAL A 440 -33.51 -44.89 69.46
CA VAL A 440 -34.65 -45.65 68.89
C VAL A 440 -34.43 -47.16 69.11
N SER A 441 -35.08 -47.70 70.13
CA SER A 441 -35.27 -49.15 70.30
C SER A 441 -36.20 -49.67 69.21
N ALA A 442 -35.81 -50.80 68.62
CA ALA A 442 -36.50 -51.50 67.56
C ALA A 442 -37.93 -51.90 67.95
N ALA A 443 -38.91 -51.48 67.15
CA ALA A 443 -40.20 -52.16 67.06
C ALA A 443 -40.22 -53.01 65.79
N SER A 444 -40.22 -54.31 66.01
CA SER A 444 -40.28 -55.39 65.04
C SER A 444 -41.67 -55.54 64.40
N MET A 445 -41.66 -55.94 63.13
CA MET A 445 -42.63 -56.79 62.44
C MET A 445 -44.06 -56.28 62.23
N THR A 446 -44.49 -56.19 60.97
CA THR A 446 -45.31 -57.26 60.34
C THR A 446 -45.54 -56.97 58.84
N SER A 447 -45.17 -57.93 57.99
CA SER A 447 -45.61 -58.03 56.59
C SER A 447 -47.05 -58.55 56.51
N PRO A 448 -47.84 -58.13 55.52
CA PRO A 448 -48.94 -58.90 54.98
C PRO A 448 -48.57 -59.61 53.66
N PRO A 449 -49.19 -60.77 53.35
CA PRO A 449 -48.83 -61.61 52.21
C PRO A 449 -49.60 -61.28 50.92
N ASP A 450 -49.05 -61.79 49.82
CA ASP A 450 -49.46 -61.70 48.41
C ASP A 450 -50.87 -62.20 48.07
N ALA A 451 -51.49 -61.57 47.06
CA ALA A 451 -52.48 -62.17 46.15
C ALA A 451 -52.59 -61.36 44.84
N PRO A 452 -52.99 -61.96 43.70
CA PRO A 452 -52.27 -61.81 42.43
C PRO A 452 -52.97 -60.97 41.33
N LEU A 453 -52.19 -60.76 40.27
CA LEU A 453 -52.47 -60.05 39.01
C LEU A 453 -53.61 -60.65 38.17
N THR A 454 -54.44 -59.78 37.61
CA THR A 454 -55.11 -59.80 36.29
C THR A 454 -56.05 -58.58 36.29
N GLY A 455 -56.13 -57.68 35.32
CA GLY A 455 -56.02 -57.78 33.86
C GLY A 455 -57.21 -56.96 33.34
N GLY A 456 -56.98 -55.74 32.85
CA GLY A 456 -58.06 -54.89 32.37
C GLY A 456 -57.61 -53.48 31.99
N SER A 457 -57.43 -53.23 30.70
CA SER A 457 -57.61 -51.89 30.13
C SER A 457 -58.21 -52.02 28.74
N LEU A 458 -59.41 -51.48 28.63
CA LEU A 458 -60.27 -51.38 27.45
C LEU A 458 -59.58 -50.63 26.30
N GLY A 459 -60.00 -50.99 25.08
CA GLY A 459 -59.76 -50.23 23.86
C GLY A 459 -60.70 -49.04 23.69
N LEU A 460 -60.76 -48.56 22.44
CA LEU A 460 -61.41 -47.37 21.86
C LEU A 460 -60.39 -46.23 21.63
N ASP A 461 -60.30 -45.56 20.49
CA ASP A 461 -60.88 -45.75 19.16
C ASP A 461 -60.14 -44.78 18.20
N ARG A 462 -60.41 -44.93 16.91
CA ARG A 462 -60.05 -44.11 15.72
C ARG A 462 -60.04 -42.57 15.97
N GLU A 463 -59.22 -41.74 15.31
CA GLU A 463 -59.13 -41.44 13.86
C GLU A 463 -57.82 -40.70 13.49
N PRO A 464 -57.45 -40.64 12.19
CA PRO A 464 -56.28 -39.91 11.68
C PRO A 464 -56.60 -38.59 10.95
N ALA A 465 -55.51 -37.85 10.70
CA ALA A 465 -55.25 -36.88 9.62
C ALA A 465 -55.64 -35.41 9.84
N GLU A 466 -54.60 -34.57 9.90
CA GLU A 466 -54.62 -33.26 9.24
C GLU A 466 -53.24 -32.95 8.65
N GLN A 467 -53.19 -32.86 7.32
CA GLN A 467 -52.08 -32.42 6.50
C GLN A 467 -52.16 -30.90 6.39
N PHE A 468 -51.10 -30.20 6.78
CA PHE A 468 -50.95 -28.76 6.58
C PHE A 468 -50.02 -28.47 5.38
N GLN A 469 -50.57 -27.85 4.34
CA GLN A 469 -49.86 -27.01 3.37
C GLN A 469 -50.15 -25.54 3.69
N PRO A 470 -49.23 -24.62 3.33
CA PRO A 470 -49.65 -23.40 2.63
C PRO A 470 -48.73 -23.15 1.41
N GLU A 471 -49.26 -23.07 0.19
CA GLU A 471 -49.95 -21.93 -0.45
C GLU A 471 -48.98 -20.92 -1.11
N GLU A 472 -48.87 -21.03 -2.44
CA GLU A 472 -48.46 -19.95 -3.34
C GLU A 472 -49.64 -18.97 -3.54
N VAL A 473 -49.43 -17.65 -3.46
CA VAL A 473 -50.05 -16.67 -4.38
C VAL A 473 -49.16 -15.42 -4.57
N ARG A 474 -48.64 -15.29 -5.80
CA ARG A 474 -48.37 -14.10 -6.64
C ARG A 474 -48.62 -12.67 -6.09
N GLN A 475 -47.66 -11.79 -6.37
CA GLN A 475 -47.71 -10.86 -7.53
C GLN A 475 -46.31 -10.41 -7.94
#